data_AF-A0A1G8KSF2-F1
#
_entry.id   AF-A0A1G8KSF2-F1
#
_cell.length_a   1.000
_cell.length_b   1.000
_cell.length_c   1.000
_cell.angle_alpha   90.00
_cell.angle_beta   90.00
_cell.angle_gamma   90.00
#
_symmetry.space_group_name_H-M   'P 1'
#
loop_
_entity.id
_entity.type
_entity.pdbx_description
1 polymer ?
#
loop_
_entity_poly.entity_id
_entity_poly.type
_entity_poly.pdbx_seq_one_letter_code
_entity_poly.pdbx_strand_id
1 'polypeptide(L)'
;MLPATNHTLEKLELLLKTAGYKVRYEKGNFKTGACLLLNSKMIVVNRFSNLESKILALVELLRELEVDYKLLDDKQITFLQEIKQTKLQL
;
A
#
# COMPACT_ATOMS: atom_id res chain seq x y z
N MET A 1 9.75 6.53 10.95
CA MET A 1 9.11 7.22 9.81
C MET A 1 9.57 6.54 8.53
N LEU A 2 8.67 6.03 7.70
CA LEU A 2 9.02 5.45 6.40
C LEU A 2 9.43 6.59 5.46
N PRO A 3 10.63 6.56 4.84
CA PRO A 3 11.04 7.60 3.92
C PRO A 3 10.17 7.57 2.67
N ALA A 4 9.59 8.71 2.30
CA ALA A 4 8.74 8.85 1.12
C ALA A 4 9.58 8.89 -0.17
N THR A 5 10.15 7.75 -0.55
CA THR A 5 11.00 7.59 -1.74
C THR A 5 10.35 6.65 -2.76
N ASN A 6 10.73 6.78 -4.03
CA ASN A 6 10.25 5.87 -5.08
C ASN A 6 10.55 4.41 -4.73
N HIS A 7 11.68 4.14 -4.08
CA HIS A 7 12.05 2.80 -3.62
C HIS A 7 11.06 2.23 -2.58
N THR A 8 10.55 3.07 -1.68
CA THR A 8 9.51 2.68 -0.72
C THR A 8 8.20 2.36 -1.44
N LEU A 9 7.84 3.18 -2.44
CA LEU A 9 6.64 2.95 -3.25
C LEU A 9 6.72 1.59 -3.99
N GLU A 10 7.83 1.33 -4.66
CA GLU A 10 8.05 0.06 -5.39
C GLU A 10 7.96 -1.16 -4.45
N LYS A 11 8.51 -1.05 -3.24
CA LYS A 11 8.39 -2.11 -2.21
C LYS A 11 6.95 -2.37 -1.79
N LEU A 12 6.16 -1.31 -1.59
CA LEU A 12 4.75 -1.43 -1.23
C LEU A 12 3.95 -2.08 -2.37
N GLU A 13 4.19 -1.67 -3.61
CA GLU A 13 3.54 -2.25 -4.78
C GLU A 13 3.89 -3.73 -4.95
N LEU A 14 5.17 -4.08 -4.75
CA LEU A 14 5.62 -5.47 -4.81
C LEU A 14 4.96 -6.32 -3.72
N LEU A 15 4.90 -5.81 -2.49
CA LEU A 15 4.27 -6.51 -1.37
C LEU A 15 2.78 -6.74 -1.63
N LEU A 16 2.07 -5.70 -2.10
CA LEU A 16 0.67 -5.80 -2.49
C LEU A 16 0.46 -6.81 -3.61
N LYS A 17 1.35 -6.83 -4.61
CA LYS A 17 1.33 -7.81 -5.70
C LYS A 17 1.51 -9.23 -5.19
N THR A 18 2.46 -9.48 -4.28
CA THR A 18 2.66 -10.79 -3.66
C THR A 18 1.47 -11.20 -2.80
N ALA A 19 0.84 -10.25 -2.11
CA ALA A 19 -0.41 -10.44 -1.37
C ALA A 19 -1.64 -10.70 -2.28
N GLY A 20 -1.47 -10.65 -3.60
CA GLY A 20 -2.53 -10.91 -4.58
C GLY A 20 -3.36 -9.68 -4.96
N TYR A 21 -2.91 -8.48 -4.59
CA TYR A 21 -3.55 -7.22 -4.96
C TYR A 21 -2.90 -6.61 -6.21
N LYS A 22 -3.72 -6.00 -7.08
CA LYS A 22 -3.23 -5.24 -8.25
C LYS A 22 -3.37 -3.75 -8.00
N VAL A 23 -2.24 -3.03 -8.00
CA VAL A 23 -2.23 -1.57 -7.93
C VAL A 23 -2.42 -0.99 -9.34
N ARG A 24 -3.38 -0.08 -9.51
CA ARG A 24 -3.64 0.67 -10.74
C ARG A 24 -3.66 2.17 -10.47
N TYR A 25 -3.01 2.92 -11.34
CA TYR A 25 -3.04 4.38 -11.30
C TYR A 25 -4.07 4.91 -12.30
N GLU A 26 -5.13 5.52 -11.78
CA GLU A 26 -6.21 6.05 -12.62
C GLU A 26 -6.41 7.55 -12.41
N LYS A 27 -6.97 8.20 -13.43
CA LYS A 27 -7.44 9.58 -13.34
C LYS A 27 -8.84 9.56 -12.73
N GLY A 28 -8.95 9.69 -11.41
CA GLY A 28 -10.23 9.75 -10.72
C GLY A 28 -10.21 10.76 -9.58
N ASN A 29 -11.35 11.38 -9.30
CA ASN A 29 -11.54 12.26 -8.15
C ASN A 29 -11.80 11.41 -6.89
N PHE A 30 -10.79 10.63 -6.48
CA PHE A 30 -10.85 9.83 -5.26
C PHE A 30 -10.72 10.77 -4.06
N LYS A 31 -11.82 11.02 -3.35
CA LYS A 31 -11.83 11.90 -2.16
C LYS A 31 -10.83 11.46 -1.06
N THR A 32 -10.40 10.20 -1.07
CA THR A 32 -9.53 9.57 -0.06
C THR A 32 -8.15 9.16 -0.59
N GLY A 33 -7.70 9.65 -1.76
CA GLY A 33 -6.34 9.39 -2.28
C GLY A 33 -6.12 7.99 -2.88
N ALA A 34 -6.70 6.94 -2.30
CA ALA A 34 -6.82 5.60 -2.88
C ALA A 34 -8.18 4.95 -2.58
N CYS A 35 -8.57 3.98 -3.40
CA CYS A 35 -9.77 3.16 -3.24
C CYS A 35 -9.41 1.69 -3.41
N LEU A 36 -9.84 0.84 -2.47
CA LEU A 36 -9.69 -0.61 -2.54
C LEU A 36 -10.99 -1.24 -3.05
N LEU A 37 -10.90 -1.95 -4.18
CA LEU A 37 -11.95 -2.79 -4.71
C LEU A 37 -11.76 -4.21 -4.17
N LEU A 38 -12.42 -4.51 -3.06
CA LEU A 38 -12.36 -5.80 -2.35
C LEU A 38 -12.72 -6.99 -3.27
N ASN A 39 -13.77 -6.87 -4.09
CA ASN A 39 -14.22 -7.94 -4.98
C ASN A 39 -13.18 -8.37 -6.03
N SER A 40 -12.33 -7.44 -6.47
CA SER A 40 -11.35 -7.69 -7.54
C SER A 40 -9.91 -7.71 -7.04
N LYS A 41 -9.70 -7.60 -5.72
CA LYS A 41 -8.38 -7.34 -5.10
C LYS A 41 -7.60 -6.26 -5.85
N MET A 42 -8.27 -5.18 -6.22
CA MET A 42 -7.67 -4.10 -7.01
C MET A 42 -7.58 -2.83 -6.18
N ILE A 43 -6.40 -2.24 -6.10
CA ILE A 43 -6.15 -0.98 -5.43
C ILE A 43 -6.00 0.09 -6.50
N VAL A 44 -6.86 1.10 -6.45
CA VAL A 44 -6.82 2.22 -7.38
C VAL A 44 -6.26 3.44 -6.65
N VAL A 45 -5.12 3.94 -7.14
CA VAL A 45 -4.46 5.12 -6.60
C VAL A 45 -4.62 6.27 -7.59
N ASN A 46 -4.90 7.47 -7.09
CA ASN A 46 -4.98 8.65 -7.95
C ASN A 46 -3.62 8.89 -8.64
N ARG A 47 -3.59 9.03 -9.98
CA ARG A 47 -2.31 9.30 -10.66
C ARG A 47 -1.72 10.67 -10.30
N PHE A 48 -2.58 11.64 -9.96
CA PHE A 48 -2.21 13.05 -9.71
C PHE A 48 -1.70 13.30 -8.28
N SER A 49 -1.80 12.32 -7.38
CA SER A 49 -1.26 12.46 -6.03
C SER A 49 0.27 12.47 -6.05
N ASN A 50 0.86 13.22 -5.12
CA ASN A 50 2.31 13.24 -4.94
C ASN A 50 2.81 11.92 -4.34
N LEU A 51 4.12 11.68 -4.42
CA LEU A 51 4.75 10.43 -3.96
C LEU A 51 4.40 10.10 -2.50
N GLU A 52 4.45 11.10 -1.63
CA GLU A 52 4.13 10.96 -0.21
C GLU A 52 2.68 10.52 0.02
N SER A 53 1.72 11.17 -0.64
CA SER A 53 0.30 10.79 -0.54
C SER A 53 0.04 9.39 -1.07
N LYS A 54 0.73 8.97 -2.14
CA LYS A 54 0.63 7.60 -2.68
C LYS A 54 1.12 6.58 -1.65
N ILE A 55 2.29 6.82 -1.08
CA ILE A 55 2.90 5.94 -0.06
C ILE A 55 1.99 5.86 1.15
N LEU A 56 1.50 7.00 1.65
CA LEU A 56 0.60 7.05 2.80
C LEU A 56 -0.67 6.23 2.54
N ALA A 57 -1.32 6.44 1.40
CA ALA A 57 -2.54 5.73 1.04
C ALA A 57 -2.33 4.21 0.93
N LEU A 58 -1.21 3.76 0.35
CA LEU A 58 -0.88 2.32 0.28
C LEU A 58 -0.55 1.74 1.66
N VAL A 59 0.13 2.50 2.52
CA VAL A 59 0.45 2.11 3.89
C VAL A 59 -0.81 1.95 4.73
N GLU A 60 -1.75 2.90 4.65
CA GLU A 60 -3.03 2.83 5.36
C GLU A 60 -3.83 1.61 4.90
N LEU A 61 -3.94 1.40 3.59
CA LEU A 61 -4.58 0.20 3.03
C LEU A 61 -3.92 -1.07 3.56
N LEU A 62 -2.59 -1.18 3.51
CA LEU A 62 -1.87 -2.37 3.98
C LEU A 62 -2.06 -2.68 5.47
N ARG A 63 -2.39 -1.67 6.30
CA ARG A 63 -2.69 -1.89 7.71
C ARG A 63 -4.06 -2.52 7.92
N GLU A 64 -5.05 -2.07 7.14
CA GLU A 64 -6.41 -2.59 7.18
C GLU A 64 -6.56 -3.94 6.45
N LEU A 65 -5.69 -4.20 5.46
CA LEU A 65 -5.70 -5.44 4.70
C LEU A 65 -5.25 -6.64 5.54
N GLU A 66 -6.05 -7.71 5.47
CA GLU A 66 -5.63 -9.04 5.87
C GLU A 66 -4.79 -9.67 4.75
N VAL A 67 -3.48 -9.67 4.95
CA VAL A 67 -2.50 -10.28 4.05
C VAL A 67 -2.10 -11.64 4.61
N ASP A 68 -2.15 -12.67 3.77
CA ASP A 68 -1.65 -14.00 4.15
C ASP A 68 -0.12 -14.01 4.15
N TYR A 69 0.47 -14.10 5.35
CA TYR A 69 1.92 -14.16 5.55
C TYR A 69 2.56 -15.34 4.83
N LYS A 70 1.81 -16.41 4.51
CA LYS A 70 2.35 -17.56 3.76
C LYS A 70 2.72 -17.24 2.32
N LEU A 71 2.16 -16.16 1.76
CA LEU A 71 2.47 -15.71 0.42
C LEU A 71 3.73 -14.83 0.38
N LEU A 72 4.12 -14.27 1.52
CA LEU A 72 5.20 -13.30 1.64
C LEU A 72 6.54 -13.98 1.96
N ASP A 73 7.64 -13.37 1.50
CA ASP A 73 8.99 -13.73 1.93
C ASP A 73 9.38 -13.03 3.24
N ASP A 74 10.44 -13.50 3.92
CA ASP A 74 10.87 -12.99 5.22
C ASP A 74 11.12 -11.47 5.24
N LYS A 75 11.60 -10.91 4.13
CA LYS A 75 11.82 -9.46 4.01
C LYS A 75 10.49 -8.72 3.94
N GLN A 76 9.54 -9.22 3.16
CA GLN A 76 8.19 -8.66 3.07
C GLN A 76 7.42 -8.78 4.38
N ILE A 77 7.56 -9.89 5.10
CA ILE A 77 6.94 -10.09 6.42
C ILE A 77 7.46 -9.04 7.40
N THR A 78 8.79 -8.88 7.47
CA THR A 78 9.42 -7.87 8.34
C THR A 78 8.92 -6.46 7.99
N PHE A 79 8.87 -6.14 6.70
CA PHE A 79 8.40 -4.84 6.23
C PHE A 79 6.92 -4.59 6.55
N LEU A 80 6.05 -5.59 6.38
CA LEU A 80 4.64 -5.50 6.75
C LEU A 80 4.47 -5.31 8.26
N GLN A 81 5.28 -5.99 9.07
CA GLN A 81 5.28 -5.82 10.52
C GLN A 81 5.72 -4.41 10.91
N GLU A 82 6.76 -3.85 10.30
CA GLU A 82 7.17 -2.45 10.51
C GLU A 82 6.04 -1.47 10.17
N ILE A 83 5.35 -1.69 9.04
CA ILE A 83 4.21 -0.87 8.61
C ILE A 83 3.06 -0.93 9.62
N LYS A 84 2.72 -2.12 10.12
CA LYS A 84 1.63 -2.34 11.10
C LYS A 84 2.00 -1.85 12.50
N GLN A 85 3.26 -1.96 12.91
CA GLN A 85 3.73 -1.46 14.21
C GLN A 85 3.90 0.05 14.27
N THR A 86 4.06 0.71 13.12
CA THR A 86 4.18 2.17 13.07
C THR A 86 2.84 2.78 13.48
N LYS A 87 2.60 3.02 14.77
CA LYS A 87 1.47 3.84 15.22
C LYS A 87 1.57 5.20 14.53
N LEU A 88 0.60 5.52 13.67
CA LEU A 88 0.39 6.92 13.24
C LEU A 88 0.06 7.67 14.54
N GLN A 89 1.02 8.40 15.07
CA GLN A 89 0.71 9.43 16.07
C GLN A 89 -0.01 10.53 15.29
N LEU A 90 -1.35 10.52 15.39
CA LEU A 90 -2.20 11.64 15.07
C LEU A 90 -1.94 12.79 16.05
#